data_AF-A0A7W1NN51-F1
#
_entry.id   AF-A0A7W1NN51-F1
#
_cell.length_a   1.000
_cell.length_b   1.000
_cell.length_c   1.000
_cell.angle_alpha   90.00
_cell.angle_beta   90.00
_cell.angle_gamma   90.00
#
_symmetry.space_group_name_H-M   'P 1'
#
loop_
_entity.id
_entity.type
_entity.pdbx_description
1 polymer ?
#
loop_
_entity_poly.entity_id
_entity_poly.type
_entity_poly.pdbx_seq_one_letter_code
_entity_poly.pdbx_strand_id
1 'polypeptide(L)'
;MRQVSPNLLRLAPRAEWNNSTLITGNIVEEITKLKKLPGKDIAVIGSGKLVQTLMENDLIDEFALLIFPIVLGTGKRFFAGEKKAPLKLKETKPFSSGVVFLSYEPDRKASG
;
A
#
# COMPACT_ATOMS: atom_id res chain seq x y z
N MET A 1 -4.60 10.33 9.89
CA MET A 1 -4.11 9.34 8.91
C MET A 1 -2.63 9.65 8.71
N ARG A 2 -1.73 8.69 8.90
CA ARG A 2 -0.30 8.89 8.59
C ARG A 2 -0.08 8.41 7.16
N GLN A 3 0.30 9.32 6.27
CA GLN A 3 0.53 9.03 4.86
C GLN A 3 2.02 8.76 4.65
N VAL A 4 2.35 7.63 4.04
CA VAL A 4 3.71 7.37 3.56
C VAL A 4 3.72 7.68 2.06
N SER A 5 4.25 8.85 1.71
CA SER A 5 4.38 9.30 0.33
C SER A 5 5.63 8.70 -0.31
N PRO A 6 5.49 8.04 -1.46
CA PRO A 6 6.60 7.35 -2.10
C PRO A 6 6.93 8.01 -3.44
N ASN A 7 8.10 8.62 -3.49
CA ASN A 7 8.64 9.46 -4.57
C ASN A 7 8.08 10.89 -4.65
N LEU A 8 8.45 11.71 -3.67
CA LEU A 8 8.89 13.06 -3.99
C LEU A 8 10.36 13.17 -3.59
N LEU A 9 11.18 13.66 -4.52
CA LEU A 9 12.56 14.11 -4.31
C LEU A 9 13.59 12.99 -4.32
N ARG A 10 14.03 12.66 -5.54
CA ARG A 10 15.43 12.29 -5.76
C ARG A 10 16.25 13.52 -5.34
N LEU A 11 16.69 13.58 -4.07
CA LEU A 11 17.63 14.56 -3.45
C LEU A 11 17.07 15.68 -2.53
N ALA A 12 15.95 15.53 -1.82
CA ALA A 12 15.65 16.49 -0.75
C ALA A 12 16.26 16.04 0.59
N PRO A 13 17.11 16.86 1.23
CA PRO A 13 17.71 16.52 2.52
C PRO A 13 16.70 16.56 3.67
N ARG A 14 15.48 17.07 3.44
CA ARG A 14 14.41 17.22 4.43
C ARG A 14 13.05 17.05 3.79
N ALA A 15 12.07 16.65 4.60
CA ALA A 15 10.68 16.64 4.17
C ALA A 15 10.14 18.08 4.19
N GLU A 16 9.68 18.58 3.04
CA GLU A 16 9.25 19.98 2.89
C GLU A 16 7.77 20.20 3.26
N TRP A 17 7.03 19.12 3.52
CA TRP A 17 5.61 19.19 3.84
C TRP A 17 5.35 19.21 5.34
N ASN A 18 4.37 20.01 5.78
CA ASN A 18 4.00 20.09 7.18
C ASN A 18 3.51 18.72 7.69
N ASN A 19 3.93 18.36 8.91
CA ASN A 19 3.65 17.07 9.55
C ASN A 19 4.18 15.85 8.76
N SER A 20 5.26 16.02 8.01
CA SER A 20 5.94 14.91 7.33
C SER A 20 7.25 14.55 8.02
N THR A 21 7.63 13.28 7.91
CA THR A 21 8.90 12.77 8.40
C THR A 21 9.57 12.01 7.26
N LEU A 22 10.81 12.36 6.96
CA LEU A 22 11.58 11.63 5.96
C LEU A 22 12.12 10.34 6.58
N ILE A 23 11.77 9.20 5.99
CA ILE A 23 12.35 7.90 6.33
C ILE A 23 13.49 7.61 5.34
N THR A 24 14.73 7.59 5.83
CA THR A 24 15.93 7.30 5.03
C THR A 24 16.55 5.93 5.34
N GLY A 25 16.13 5.29 6.43
CA GLY A 25 16.62 3.99 6.88
C GLY A 25 15.90 2.79 6.26
N ASN A 26 16.04 1.63 6.88
CA ASN A 26 15.35 0.41 6.46
C ASN A 26 13.83 0.57 6.61
N ILE A 27 13.14 0.69 5.48
CA ILE A 27 11.69 0.94 5.46
C ILE A 27 10.88 -0.18 6.15
N VAL A 28 11.32 -1.45 6.06
CA VAL A 28 10.63 -2.58 6.70
C VAL A 28 10.67 -2.44 8.22
N GLU A 29 11.85 -2.12 8.77
CA GLU A 29 12.02 -1.88 10.20
C GLU A 29 11.23 -0.66 10.67
N GLU A 30 11.30 0.44 9.94
CA GLU A 30 10.62 1.69 10.30
C GLU A 30 9.10 1.53 10.29
N ILE A 31 8.53 0.87 9.27
CA ILE A 31 7.10 0.57 9.23
C ILE A 31 6.72 -0.42 10.34
N THR A 32 7.56 -1.42 10.63
CA THR A 32 7.32 -2.36 11.74
C THR A 32 7.28 -1.65 13.08
N LYS A 33 8.17 -0.68 13.33
CA LYS A 33 8.15 0.16 14.53
C LYS A 33 6.89 1.03 14.56
N LEU A 34 6.57 1.69 13.44
CA LEU A 34 5.38 2.55 13.35
C LEU A 34 4.08 1.79 13.62
N LYS A 35 3.93 0.56 13.13
CA LYS A 35 2.76 -0.30 13.38
C LYS A 35 2.57 -0.65 14.86
N LYS A 36 3.63 -0.59 15.69
CA LYS A 36 3.55 -0.86 17.13
C LYS A 36 3.16 0.36 17.97
N LEU A 37 3.24 1.56 17.38
CA LEU A 37 2.89 2.78 18.10
C LEU A 37 1.36 2.94 18.17
N PRO A 38 0.83 3.49 19.27
CA PRO A 38 -0.58 3.83 19.35
C PRO A 38 -0.92 4.89 18.29
N GLY A 39 -2.05 4.74 17.61
CA GLY A 39 -2.45 5.65 16.55
C GLY A 39 -3.59 5.15 15.69
N LYS A 40 -3.78 5.84 14.56
CA LYS A 40 -4.72 5.47 13.50
C LYS A 40 -3.99 4.68 12.41
N ASP A 41 -4.75 4.19 11.43
CA ASP A 41 -4.24 3.47 10.27
C ASP A 41 -3.12 4.21 9.53
N ILE A 42 -2.19 3.41 9.00
CA ILE A 42 -1.10 3.85 8.14
C ILE A 42 -1.53 3.60 6.69
N ALA A 43 -1.74 4.68 5.94
CA ALA A 43 -2.12 4.60 4.53
C ALA A 43 -0.88 4.75 3.64
N VAL A 44 -0.72 3.82 2.70
CA VAL A 44 0.30 3.92 1.65
C VAL A 44 -0.39 4.42 0.38
N ILE A 45 0.01 5.60 -0.09
CA ILE A 45 -0.61 6.26 -1.23
C ILE A 45 0.48 6.58 -2.26
N GLY A 46 0.34 6.06 -3.49
CA GLY A 46 1.13 6.54 -4.63
C GLY A 46 2.41 5.79 -4.99
N SER A 47 2.71 4.61 -4.41
CA SER A 47 3.81 3.75 -4.92
C SER A 47 3.52 2.29 -4.82
N GLY A 48 3.49 1.68 -6.00
CA GLY A 48 3.53 0.24 -6.15
C GLY A 48 4.83 -0.37 -5.59
N LYS A 49 5.98 0.31 -5.66
CA LYS A 49 7.25 -0.24 -5.14
C LYS A 49 7.21 -0.42 -3.63
N LEU A 50 6.71 0.58 -2.90
CA LEU A 50 6.58 0.47 -1.45
C LEU A 50 5.57 -0.62 -1.08
N VAL A 51 4.42 -0.65 -1.77
CA VAL A 51 3.42 -1.70 -1.57
C VAL A 51 3.99 -3.09 -1.82
N GLN A 52 4.78 -3.29 -2.89
CA GLN A 52 5.46 -4.56 -3.17
C GLN A 52 6.42 -4.96 -2.04
N THR A 53 7.28 -4.04 -1.58
CA THR A 53 8.20 -4.31 -0.45
C THR A 53 7.44 -4.69 0.82
N LEU A 54 6.35 -3.99 1.15
CA LEU A 54 5.55 -4.31 2.34
C LEU A 54 4.80 -5.64 2.20
N MET A 55 4.31 -5.95 1.00
CA MET A 55 3.68 -7.24 0.70
C MET A 55 4.68 -8.40 0.85
N GLU A 56 5.89 -8.24 0.33
CA GLU A 56 6.97 -9.24 0.43
C GLU A 56 7.33 -9.56 1.89
N ASN A 57 7.19 -8.59 2.79
CA ASN A 57 7.50 -8.71 4.21
C ASN A 57 6.25 -8.90 5.10
N ASP A 58 5.09 -9.21 4.53
CA ASP A 58 3.82 -9.46 5.26
C ASP A 58 3.36 -8.31 6.16
N LEU A 59 3.71 -7.07 5.78
CA LEU A 59 3.40 -5.86 6.52
C LEU A 59 2.09 -5.18 6.11
N ILE A 60 1.38 -5.72 5.11
CA ILE A 60 0.07 -5.22 4.69
C ILE A 60 -1.03 -5.95 5.46
N ASP A 61 -1.96 -5.20 6.03
CA ASP A 61 -3.17 -5.76 6.66
C ASP A 61 -4.40 -5.66 5.76
N GLU A 62 -4.45 -4.65 4.89
CA GLU A 62 -5.58 -4.42 4.00
C GLU A 62 -5.13 -3.82 2.65
N PHE A 63 -5.71 -4.34 1.57
CA PHE A 63 -5.60 -3.79 0.22
C PHE A 63 -6.91 -3.08 -0.14
N ALA A 64 -6.84 -1.76 -0.25
CA ALA A 64 -7.91 -0.92 -0.78
C ALA A 64 -7.70 -0.68 -2.28
N LEU A 65 -8.46 -1.38 -3.13
CA LEU A 65 -8.32 -1.36 -4.58
C LEU A 65 -9.48 -0.63 -5.24
N LEU A 66 -9.15 0.25 -6.19
CA LEU A 66 -10.12 0.86 -7.11
C LEU A 66 -9.92 0.28 -8.50
N ILE A 67 -10.95 -0.38 -9.01
CA ILE A 67 -10.98 -0.94 -10.36
C ILE A 67 -11.72 0.04 -11.26
N PHE A 68 -11.01 0.57 -12.26
CA PHE A 68 -11.56 1.50 -13.24
C PHE A 68 -12.03 0.75 -14.50
N PRO A 69 -13.14 1.16 -15.13
CA PRO A 69 -13.71 0.50 -16.30
C PRO A 69 -12.95 0.88 -17.58
N ILE A 70 -11.66 0.52 -17.66
CA ILE A 70 -10.79 0.79 -18.80
C ILE A 70 -9.78 -0.34 -19.00
N VAL A 71 -9.54 -0.70 -20.27
CA VAL A 71 -8.43 -1.57 -20.66
C VAL A 71 -7.27 -0.67 -21.09
N LEU A 72 -6.24 -0.56 -20.25
CA LEU A 72 -5.12 0.38 -20.47
C LEU A 72 -4.10 -0.11 -21.51
N GLY A 73 -4.06 -1.41 -21.80
CA GLY A 73 -3.12 -2.03 -22.75
C GLY A 73 -1.70 -2.21 -22.20
N THR A 74 -1.04 -1.14 -21.76
CA THR A 74 0.31 -1.17 -21.18
C THR A 74 0.44 -0.28 -19.94
N GLY A 75 1.44 -0.52 -19.10
CA GLY A 75 1.68 0.29 -17.90
C GLY A 75 2.50 -0.42 -16.83
N LYS A 76 2.75 0.29 -15.72
CA LYS A 76 3.40 -0.29 -14.54
C LYS A 76 2.46 -1.26 -13.84
N ARG A 77 2.91 -2.49 -13.60
CA ARG A 77 2.16 -3.47 -12.82
C ARG A 77 2.23 -3.13 -11.33
N PHE A 78 1.08 -3.07 -10.68
CA PHE A 78 1.00 -2.80 -9.25
C PHE A 78 1.55 -3.96 -8.42
N PHE A 79 1.18 -5.19 -8.79
CA PHE A 79 1.78 -6.43 -8.29
C PHE A 79 2.73 -6.97 -9.34
N ALA A 80 4.03 -6.87 -9.06
CA ALA A 80 5.11 -7.47 -9.82
C ALA A 80 5.92 -8.34 -8.85
N GLY A 81 6.40 -9.49 -9.30
CA GLY A 81 7.10 -10.47 -8.45
C GLY A 81 6.39 -11.82 -8.41
N GLU A 82 6.93 -12.74 -7.59
CA GLU A 82 6.47 -14.13 -7.52
C GLU A 82 5.67 -14.46 -6.26
N LYS A 83 5.66 -13.55 -5.27
CA LYS A 83 4.95 -13.78 -4.00
C LYS A 83 3.46 -13.92 -4.26
N LYS A 84 2.92 -15.08 -3.87
CA LYS A 84 1.49 -15.32 -3.79
C LYS A 84 1.00 -14.91 -2.40
N ALA A 85 -0.09 -14.16 -2.36
CA ALA A 85 -0.79 -13.81 -1.13
C ALA A 85 -2.27 -14.16 -1.32
N PRO A 86 -2.78 -15.23 -0.70
CA PRO A 86 -4.21 -15.48 -0.70
C PRO A 86 -4.90 -14.31 0.01
N LEU A 87 -6.02 -13.85 -0.54
CA LEU A 87 -6.75 -12.68 -0.06
C LEU A 87 -8.20 -13.07 0.23
N LYS A 88 -8.76 -12.50 1.29
CA LYS A 88 -10.17 -12.58 1.63
C LYS A 88 -10.85 -11.24 1.39
N LEU A 89 -11.96 -11.26 0.65
CA LEU A 89 -12.76 -10.06 0.39
C LEU A 89 -13.43 -9.60 1.69
N LYS A 90 -13.27 -8.32 2.01
CA LYS A 90 -13.94 -7.65 3.14
C LYS A 90 -15.11 -6.80 2.69
N GLU A 91 -14.92 -6.01 1.64
CA GLU A 91 -15.93 -5.06 1.17
C GLU A 91 -15.92 -4.97 -0.36
N THR A 92 -17.10 -4.81 -0.94
CA THR A 92 -17.28 -4.42 -2.34
C THR A 92 -18.25 -3.26 -2.39
N LYS A 93 -17.85 -2.18 -3.08
CA LYS A 93 -18.68 -1.00 -3.25
C LYS A 93 -18.61 -0.50 -4.69
N PRO A 94 -19.64 -0.73 -5.52
CA PRO A 94 -19.73 -0.13 -6.84
C PRO A 94 -20.09 1.36 -6.72
N PHE A 95 -19.56 2.17 -7.64
CA PHE A 95 -19.93 3.56 -7.83
C PHE A 95 -20.72 3.73 -9.13
N SER A 96 -21.57 4.75 -9.21
CA SER A 96 -22.35 5.09 -10.42
C SER A 96 -21.48 5.42 -11.63
N SER A 97 -20.20 5.76 -11.42
CA SER A 97 -19.20 5.98 -12.48
C SER A 97 -18.71 4.68 -13.14
N GLY A 98 -19.13 3.51 -12.65
CA GLY A 98 -18.61 2.21 -13.08
C GLY A 98 -17.30 1.80 -12.40
N VAL A 99 -16.72 2.66 -11.55
CA VAL A 99 -15.59 2.28 -10.68
C VAL A 99 -16.08 1.33 -9.60
N VAL A 100 -15.28 0.33 -9.25
CA VAL A 100 -15.56 -0.58 -8.13
C VAL A 100 -14.46 -0.47 -7.09
N PHE A 101 -14.85 -0.19 -5.85
CA PHE A 101 -13.97 -0.33 -4.70
C PHE A 101 -14.03 -1.76 -4.15
N LEU A 102 -12.86 -2.33 -3.87
CA LEU A 102 -12.69 -3.62 -3.24
C LEU A 102 -11.72 -3.47 -2.07
N SER A 103 -12.10 -3.96 -0.89
CA SER A 103 -11.20 -4.12 0.24
C SER A 103 -10.92 -5.60 0.47
N TYR A 104 -9.64 -5.96 0.59
CA TYR A 104 -9.18 -7.31 0.87
C TYR A 104 -8.22 -7.34 2.04
N GLU A 105 -8.29 -8.37 2.88
CA GLU A 105 -7.23 -8.71 3.85
C GLU A 105 -6.45 -9.94 3.40
N PRO A 106 -5.15 -10.06 3.74
CA PRO A 106 -4.43 -11.32 3.55
C PRO A 106 -5.08 -12.47 4.32
N ASP A 107 -5.37 -13.57 3.63
CA ASP A 107 -5.86 -14.80 4.25
C ASP A 107 -4.68 -15.62 4.79
N ARG A 108 -4.22 -15.24 5.99
CA ARG A 108 -3.06 -15.87 6.64
C ARG A 108 -3.29 -17.35 7.01
N LYS A 109 -4.52 -17.87 6.92
CA LYS A 109 -4.82 -19.28 7.18
C LYS A 109 -4.67 -20.16 5.94
N ALA A 110 -4.82 -19.59 4.74
CA ALA A 110 -4.70 -20.30 3.47
C ALA A 110 -3.25 -20.39 2.95
N SER A 111 -2.29 -19.80 3.66
CA SER A 111 -0.86 -19.78 3.30
C SER A 111 -0.05 -20.96 3.86
N GLY A 112 -0.72 -21.96 4.47
CA GLY A 112 -0.11 -23.15 5.07
C GLY A 112 -0.14 -24.37 4.16
#